data_AF-A0AAN6QRC2-F1
#
_entry.id   AF-A0AAN6QRC2-F1
#
_cell.length_a   1.000
_cell.length_b   1.000
_cell.length_c   1.000
_cell.angle_alpha   90.00
_cell.angle_beta   90.00
_cell.angle_gamma   90.00
#
_symmetry.space_group_name_H-M   'P 1'
#
loop_
_entity.id
_entity.type
_entity.pdbx_description
1 polymer ?
#
loop_
_entity_poly.entity_id
_entity_poly.type
_entity_poly.pdbx_seq_one_letter_code
_entity_poly.pdbx_strand_id
1 'polypeptide(L)'
;LYAKYAIGRDAASMKAVVGEDALSDEDKLSLEFLERFEKGYIAQGAYEKRSIYDGLDQAWELLRIYPKELLNRIPKKVLDKYYQRQGKKPESKDTKDSGEQGNGEAATNGEQNGGGEESLI
;
A
#
# COMPACT_ATOMS: atom_id res chain seq x y z
N LEU A 1 16.84 7.52 6.76
CA LEU A 1 15.90 7.15 7.84
C LEU A 1 16.51 7.38 9.21
N TYR A 2 17.52 6.62 9.63
CA TYR A 2 18.11 6.74 10.97
C TYR A 2 18.47 8.18 11.39
N ALA A 3 19.12 8.95 10.52
CA ALA A 3 19.46 10.35 10.81
C ALA A 3 18.22 11.23 11.06
N LYS A 4 17.15 11.07 10.28
CA LYS A 4 15.91 11.83 10.46
C LYS A 4 15.13 11.37 11.69
N TYR A 5 15.22 10.09 12.04
CA TYR A 5 14.67 9.57 13.29
C TYR A 5 15.36 10.17 14.52
N ALA A 6 16.70 10.25 14.52
CA ALA A 6 17.44 10.88 15.61
C ALA A 6 17.04 12.35 15.80
N ILE A 7 16.99 13.12 14.70
CA ILE A 7 16.56 14.52 14.72
C ILE A 7 15.11 14.65 15.22
N GLY A 8 14.20 13.79 14.76
CA GLY A 8 12.81 13.79 15.23
C GLY A 8 12.68 13.48 16.73
N ARG A 9 13.51 12.56 17.27
CA ARG A 9 13.55 12.26 18.70
C ARG A 9 14.06 13.45 19.52
N ASP A 10 15.10 14.12 19.06
CA ASP A 10 15.61 15.34 19.70
C ASP A 10 14.57 16.46 19.65
N ALA A 11 13.91 16.65 18.51
CA ALA A 11 12.81 17.61 18.34
C ALA A 11 11.63 17.30 19.28
N ALA A 12 11.29 16.02 19.48
CA ALA A 12 10.24 15.61 20.42
C ALA A 12 10.62 15.92 21.87
N SER A 13 11.87 15.67 22.25
CA SER A 13 12.39 16.06 23.55
C SER A 13 12.40 17.57 23.73
N MET A 14 12.79 18.35 22.72
CA MET A 14 12.71 19.81 22.76
C MET A 14 11.26 20.30 22.92
N LYS A 15 10.32 19.77 22.12
CA LYS A 15 8.88 20.09 22.24
C LYS A 15 8.34 19.85 23.64
N ALA A 16 8.74 18.77 24.30
CA ALA A 16 8.31 18.48 25.66
C ALA A 16 8.84 19.48 26.72
N VAL A 17 9.98 20.13 26.45
CA VAL A 17 10.65 21.06 27.39
C VAL A 17 10.25 22.52 27.13
N VAL A 18 10.30 22.98 25.88
CA VAL A 18 10.08 24.39 25.51
C VAL A 18 8.70 24.69 24.92
N GLY A 19 7.90 23.67 24.59
CA GLY A 19 6.56 23.83 24.00
C GLY A 19 6.58 23.96 22.46
N GLU A 20 5.42 23.82 21.82
CA GLU A 20 5.31 23.79 20.34
C GLU A 20 5.73 25.08 19.63
N ASP A 21 5.52 26.23 20.27
CA ASP A 21 5.76 27.53 19.66
C ASP A 21 7.25 27.83 19.45
N ALA A 22 8.13 27.11 20.15
CA ALA A 22 9.58 27.28 20.05
C ALA A 22 10.24 26.44 18.93
N LEU A 23 9.47 25.60 18.23
CA LEU A 23 10.03 24.70 17.21
C LEU A 23 10.14 25.38 15.84
N SER A 24 11.26 25.10 15.16
CA SER A 24 11.44 25.48 13.77
C SER A 24 10.56 24.65 12.84
N ASP A 25 10.35 25.12 11.61
CA ASP A 25 9.56 24.39 10.62
C ASP A 25 10.20 23.03 10.26
N GLU A 26 11.54 22.93 10.29
CA GLU A 26 12.23 21.65 10.13
C GLU A 26 11.98 20.69 11.29
N ASP A 27 11.91 21.19 12.52
CA ASP A 27 11.63 20.34 13.67
C ASP A 27 10.18 19.85 13.64
N LYS A 28 9.24 20.69 13.20
CA LYS A 28 7.84 20.29 12.99
C LYS A 28 7.71 19.17 11.95
N LEU A 29 8.41 19.29 10.81
CA LEU A 29 8.48 18.22 9.82
C LEU A 29 9.11 16.94 10.39
N SER A 30 10.10 17.11 11.28
CA SER A 30 10.79 15.99 11.95
C SER A 30 9.90 15.27 12.97
N LEU A 31 9.04 16.01 13.68
CA LEU A 31 8.00 15.46 14.55
C LEU A 31 6.95 14.70 13.75
N GLU A 32 6.45 15.28 12.66
CA GLU A 32 5.47 14.61 11.80
C GLU A 32 6.05 13.33 11.19
N PHE A 33 7.29 13.38 10.72
CA PHE A 33 8.02 12.20 10.27
C PHE A 33 8.11 11.13 11.36
N LEU A 34 8.49 11.52 12.59
CA LEU A 34 8.64 10.58 13.70
C LEU A 34 7.33 9.87 14.01
N GLU A 35 6.22 10.61 14.09
CA GLU A 35 4.91 10.04 14.40
C GLU A 35 4.44 9.06 13.32
N ARG A 36 4.57 9.44 12.03
CA ARG A 36 4.22 8.55 10.91
C ARG A 36 5.15 7.33 10.83
N PHE A 37 6.43 7.49 11.19
CA PHE A 37 7.40 6.41 11.23
C PHE A 37 7.05 5.38 12.31
N GLU A 38 6.77 5.83 13.55
CA GLU A 38 6.41 4.93 14.64
C GLU A 38 5.08 4.19 14.36
N LYS A 39 4.07 4.92 13.88
CA LYS A 39 2.73 4.35 13.62
C LYS A 39 2.64 3.50 12.36
N GLY A 40 3.34 3.86 11.28
CA GLY A 40 3.20 3.20 9.98
C GLY A 40 4.34 2.26 9.63
N TYR A 41 5.57 2.60 10.04
CA TYR A 41 6.77 1.85 9.67
C TYR A 41 7.18 0.84 10.74
N ILE A 42 7.20 1.23 12.02
CA ILE A 42 7.59 0.34 13.13
C ILE A 42 6.44 -0.56 13.57
N ALA A 43 5.23 0.00 13.71
CA ALA A 43 4.06 -0.73 14.19
C ALA A 43 3.48 -1.65 13.11
N GLN A 44 4.23 -2.71 12.79
CA GLN A 44 3.79 -3.81 11.94
C GLN A 44 2.98 -4.81 12.78
N GLY A 45 1.83 -5.25 12.26
CA GLY A 45 1.01 -6.24 12.96
C GLY A 45 1.74 -7.57 13.12
N ALA A 46 1.48 -8.32 14.20
CA ALA A 46 2.13 -9.61 14.46
C ALA A 46 1.95 -10.65 13.33
N TYR A 47 0.93 -10.45 12.47
CA TYR A 47 0.60 -11.32 11.34
C TYR A 47 0.87 -10.67 9.98
N GLU A 48 1.37 -9.44 9.95
CA GLU A 48 1.67 -8.72 8.72
C GLU A 48 3.05 -9.16 8.22
N LYS A 49 3.13 -9.69 7.00
CA LYS A 49 4.42 -9.99 6.36
C LYS A 49 4.73 -8.91 5.33
N ARG A 50 5.59 -7.97 5.72
CA ARG A 50 6.09 -6.91 4.83
C ARG A 50 7.28 -7.42 4.03
N SER A 51 7.23 -7.25 2.71
CA SER A 51 8.41 -7.51 1.86
C SER A 51 9.46 -6.41 2.04
N ILE A 52 10.72 -6.71 1.74
CA ILE A 52 11.80 -5.72 1.75
C ILE A 52 11.48 -4.54 0.81
N TYR A 53 10.84 -4.83 -0.33
CA TYR A 53 10.43 -3.81 -1.29
C TYR A 53 9.30 -2.91 -0.77
N ASP A 54 8.30 -3.49 -0.10
CA ASP A 54 7.19 -2.73 0.49
C ASP A 54 7.69 -1.82 1.61
N GLY A 55 8.61 -2.32 2.45
CA GLY A 55 9.29 -1.51 3.45
C GLY A 55 10.09 -0.37 2.82
N LEU A 56 10.82 -0.64 1.74
CA LEU A 56 11.55 0.41 1.00
C LEU A 56 10.60 1.47 0.42
N ASP A 57 9.46 1.08 -0.14
CA ASP A 57 8.48 2.03 -0.68
C ASP A 57 7.87 2.89 0.44
N GLN A 58 7.48 2.30 1.58
CA GLN A 58 7.02 3.06 2.75
C GLN A 58 8.09 4.00 3.34
N ALA A 59 9.33 3.55 3.37
CA ALA A 59 10.47 4.37 3.76
C ALA A 59 10.61 5.61 2.86
N TRP A 60 10.40 5.46 1.55
CA TRP A 60 10.40 6.56 0.61
C TRP A 60 9.21 7.50 0.79
N GLU A 61 8.02 6.98 1.10
CA GLU A 61 6.86 7.82 1.43
C GLU A 61 7.13 8.72 2.64
N LEU A 62 7.76 8.18 3.68
CA LEU A 62 8.14 8.95 4.87
C LEU A 62 9.20 10.01 4.55
N LEU A 63 10.16 9.70 3.67
CA LEU A 63 11.20 10.66 3.28
C LEU A 63 10.65 11.83 2.44
N ARG A 64 9.49 11.68 1.80
CA ARG A 64 8.84 12.74 0.99
C ARG A 64 8.19 13.85 1.80
N ILE A 65 8.02 13.66 3.11
CA ILE A 65 7.60 14.72 4.03
C ILE A 65 8.61 15.87 3.97
N TYR A 66 9.89 15.56 3.76
CA TYR A 66 10.92 16.56 3.61
C TYR A 66 11.01 17.07 2.16
N PRO A 67 11.23 18.39 1.98
CA PRO A 67 11.66 18.92 0.69
C PRO A 67 12.99 18.27 0.27
N LYS A 68 13.14 18.06 -1.03
CA LYS A 68 14.33 17.50 -1.70
C LYS A 68 15.65 18.15 -1.27
N GLU A 69 15.63 19.42 -0.88
CA GLU A 69 16.80 20.17 -0.41
C GLU A 69 17.33 19.65 0.95
N LEU A 70 16.46 19.12 1.80
CA LEU A 70 16.80 18.60 3.14
C LEU A 70 17.24 17.13 3.14
N LEU A 71 17.32 16.51 1.96
CA LEU A 71 17.74 15.13 1.74
C LEU A 71 19.21 15.07 1.29
N ASN A 72 20.08 15.82 1.96
CA ASN A 72 21.51 15.95 1.64
C ASN A 72 22.33 14.65 1.77
N ARG A 73 21.85 13.65 2.53
CA ARG A 73 22.54 12.36 2.72
C ARG A 73 22.31 11.36 1.58
N ILE A 74 21.40 11.63 0.65
CA ILE A 74 21.08 10.74 -0.45
C ILE A 74 21.72 11.29 -1.73
N PRO A 75 22.47 10.47 -2.50
CA PRO A 75 23.05 10.93 -3.76
C PRO A 75 21.93 11.34 -4.74
N LYS A 76 22.11 12.50 -5.41
CA LYS A 76 21.10 13.09 -6.32
C LYS A 76 20.56 12.11 -7.36
N LYS A 77 21.42 11.24 -7.91
CA LYS A 77 21.03 10.19 -8.87
C LYS A 77 19.94 9.25 -8.33
N VAL A 78 20.01 8.89 -7.05
CA VAL A 78 19.01 8.03 -6.39
C VAL A 78 17.81 8.87 -5.99
N LEU A 79 18.04 10.09 -5.49
CA LEU A 79 16.98 11.00 -5.12
C LEU A 79 16.03 11.27 -6.30
N ASP A 80 16.54 11.66 -7.46
CA ASP A 80 15.71 11.98 -8.64
C ASP A 80 14.90 10.78 -9.12
N LYS A 81 15.47 9.56 -9.03
CA LYS A 81 14.82 8.33 -9.48
C LYS A 81 13.65 7.90 -8.58
N TYR A 82 13.76 8.10 -7.26
CA TYR A 82 12.79 7.58 -6.29
C TYR A 82 11.90 8.65 -5.65
N TYR A 83 12.29 9.92 -5.70
CA TYR A 83 11.51 11.04 -5.15
C TYR A 83 10.28 11.37 -6.02
N GLN A 84 10.38 11.26 -7.34
CA GLN A 84 9.29 11.58 -8.28
C GLN A 84 8.28 10.45 -8.49
N ARG A 85 8.51 9.26 -7.93
CA ARG A 85 7.62 8.09 -8.13
C ARG A 85 6.30 8.34 -7.39
N GLN A 86 5.38 9.10 -7.99
CA GLN A 86 4.00 9.24 -7.50
C GLN A 86 3.50 7.87 -7.06
N GLY A 87 2.98 7.80 -5.83
CA GLY A 87 2.53 6.55 -5.22
C GLY A 87 1.69 5.78 -6.22
N LYS A 88 2.24 4.68 -6.74
CA LYS A 88 1.46 3.74 -7.51
C LYS A 88 0.55 3.11 -6.47
N LYS A 89 -0.65 3.68 -6.30
CA LYS A 89 -1.74 3.12 -5.50
C LYS A 89 -1.73 1.60 -5.73
N PRO A 90 -1.70 0.76 -4.69
CA PRO A 90 -1.85 -0.67 -4.89
C PRO A 90 -3.22 -0.88 -5.53
N GLU A 91 -3.20 -1.24 -6.81
CA GLU A 91 -4.37 -1.69 -7.54
C GLU A 91 -4.86 -2.95 -6.83
N SER A 92 -6.06 -2.86 -6.26
CA SER A 92 -6.75 -3.95 -5.57
C SER A 92 -6.76 -5.17 -6.49
N LYS A 93 -6.01 -6.22 -6.12
CA LYS A 93 -6.21 -7.55 -6.70
C LYS A 93 -7.51 -8.11 -6.12
N ASP A 94 -8.63 -7.79 -6.76
CA ASP A 94 -9.82 -8.63 -6.71
C ASP A 94 -9.46 -9.95 -7.38
N THR A 95 -9.03 -10.92 -6.59
CA THR A 95 -8.93 -12.32 -7.02
C THR A 95 -10.36 -12.82 -7.20
N LYS A 96 -10.94 -12.59 -8.38
CA LYS A 96 -12.16 -13.27 -8.81
C LYS A 96 -11.76 -14.64 -9.35
N ASP A 97 -12.07 -15.64 -8.54
CA ASP A 97 -11.98 -17.08 -8.81
C ASP A 97 -12.53 -17.45 -10.20
N SER A 98 -11.74 -18.27 -10.91
CA SER A 98 -12.04 -18.79 -12.25
C SER A 98 -12.96 -20.01 -12.18
N GLY A 99 -13.95 -20.12 -13.08
CA GLY A 99 -14.73 -21.35 -13.18
C GLY A 99 -15.87 -21.31 -14.21
N GLU A 100 -15.48 -21.34 -15.48
CA GLU A 100 -16.31 -21.43 -16.69
C GLU A 100 -16.96 -22.82 -16.86
N GLN A 101 -18.23 -22.86 -17.31
CA GLN A 101 -18.92 -23.89 -18.13
C GLN A 101 -20.44 -23.66 -17.99
N GLY A 102 -21.30 -23.61 -18.99
CA GLY A 102 -21.24 -23.84 -20.43
C GLY A 102 -22.69 -23.66 -20.94
N ASN A 103 -22.82 -23.10 -22.14
CA ASN A 103 -24.06 -22.66 -22.75
C ASN A 103 -24.99 -23.83 -23.15
N GLY A 104 -26.31 -23.61 -23.19
CA GLY A 104 -27.30 -24.60 -23.63
C GLY A 104 -28.72 -24.04 -23.76
N GLU A 105 -28.93 -23.16 -24.74
CA GLU A 105 -30.26 -22.82 -25.29
C GLU A 105 -30.91 -24.05 -25.94
N ALA A 106 -32.22 -24.26 -25.72
CA ALA A 106 -33.24 -24.19 -26.77
C ALA A 106 -34.59 -24.82 -26.34
N ALA A 107 -35.60 -23.95 -26.34
CA ALA A 107 -36.94 -24.13 -26.89
C ALA A 107 -37.73 -25.44 -26.66
N THR A 108 -38.82 -25.24 -25.94
CA THR A 108 -40.07 -26.00 -25.98
C THR A 108 -40.70 -26.05 -27.38
N ASN A 109 -41.09 -27.23 -27.85
CA ASN A 109 -42.36 -27.52 -28.55
C ASN A 109 -42.36 -28.95 -29.11
N GLY A 110 -43.49 -29.65 -29.04
CA GLY A 110 -43.62 -30.95 -29.72
C GLY A 110 -44.75 -31.82 -29.21
N GLU A 111 -45.98 -31.34 -29.35
CA GLU A 111 -47.20 -32.11 -29.25
C GLU A 111 -47.29 -33.17 -30.39
N GLN A 112 -48.08 -34.22 -30.14
CA GLN A 112 -48.67 -35.20 -31.07
C GLN A 112 -47.94 -36.51 -31.43
N ASN A 113 -48.69 -37.57 -31.04
CA ASN A 113 -49.07 -38.76 -31.80
C ASN A 113 -48.15 -39.97 -31.86
N GLY A 114 -48.72 -41.08 -31.37
CA GLY A 114 -49.02 -42.19 -32.26
C GLY A 114 -48.23 -43.46 -32.03
N GLY A 115 -48.85 -44.38 -31.29
CA GLY A 115 -49.08 -45.74 -31.78
C GLY A 115 -47.89 -46.69 -31.87
N GLY A 116 -47.93 -47.68 -30.98
CA GLY A 116 -47.87 -49.08 -31.41
C GLY A 116 -46.53 -49.79 -31.29
N GLU A 117 -46.57 -50.91 -30.54
CA GLU A 117 -46.06 -52.25 -30.92
C GLU A 117 -44.53 -52.32 -31.23
N GLU A 118 -43.69 -53.15 -30.59
CA GLU A 118 -43.81 -54.58 -30.35
C GLU A 118 -42.82 -55.04 -29.26
N SER A 119 -43.15 -56.24 -28.77
CA SER A 119 -42.49 -57.09 -27.79
C SER A 119 -41.24 -57.85 -28.27
N LEU A 120 -40.53 -58.43 -27.29
CA LEU A 120 -39.57 -59.56 -27.37
C LEU A 120 -38.24 -59.21 -28.07
N ILE A 121 -37.06 -59.57 -27.57
CA ILE A 121 -36.60 -60.83 -26.96
C ILE A 121 -35.55 -60.50 -25.88
#